data_AF-A0A7W7ZW48-F1
#
_entry.id   AF-A0A7W7ZW48-F1
#
_cell.length_a   1.000
_cell.length_b   1.000
_cell.length_c   1.000
_cell.angle_alpha   90.00
_cell.angle_beta   90.00
_cell.angle_gamma   90.00
#
_symmetry.space_group_name_H-M   'P 1'
#
loop_
_entity.id
_entity.type
_entity.pdbx_description
1 polymer ?
#
loop_
_entity_poly.entity_id
_entity_poly.type
_entity_poly.pdbx_seq_one_letter_code
_entity_poly.pdbx_strand_id
1 'polypeptide(L)'
;MATMAMAGQEMERMHTRRSAGSRAAGRTNLAERNRELYELQRPRRRGPTPEMFFTKHIDNSRIVKADDPERRREMRSFTIVMTLFFALTMVYVWQHFSAIEVGYRVEAQKTQVEQMRETNRQLRLTEAQLSDPGRIDRIAKQLGLDAPSPGQVVRPDGSNVSAPVLAQAHIPALSVN
;
A
#
# COMPACT_ATOMS: atom_id res chain seq x y z
N MET A 1 -31.21 -31.98 1.69
CA MET A 1 -29.90 -32.27 2.31
C MET A 1 -28.86 -32.30 1.20
N ALA A 2 -27.87 -31.41 1.31
CA ALA A 2 -26.54 -31.42 0.66
C ALA A 2 -26.44 -31.77 -0.84
N THR A 3 -26.70 -30.78 -1.72
CA THR A 3 -26.04 -30.68 -3.02
C THR A 3 -24.66 -30.05 -2.80
N MET A 4 -23.61 -30.88 -2.68
CA MET A 4 -22.25 -30.42 -2.39
C MET A 4 -21.32 -30.62 -3.58
N ALA A 5 -20.79 -29.49 -4.04
CA ALA A 5 -19.58 -29.22 -4.81
C ALA A 5 -18.63 -30.41 -5.12
N MET A 6 -18.46 -30.72 -6.40
CA MET A 6 -17.35 -31.54 -6.92
C MET A 6 -16.98 -31.10 -8.36
N ALA A 7 -16.82 -29.79 -8.62
CA ALA A 7 -16.38 -29.28 -9.93
C ALA A 7 -15.01 -28.55 -9.88
N GLY A 8 -14.37 -28.49 -8.71
CA GLY A 8 -13.14 -27.71 -8.51
C GLY A 8 -11.83 -28.51 -8.52
N GLN A 9 -11.85 -29.84 -8.41
CA GLN A 9 -10.63 -30.63 -8.14
C GLN A 9 -9.90 -31.17 -9.38
N GLU A 10 -10.48 -31.11 -10.58
CA GLU A 10 -9.84 -31.67 -11.78
C GLU A 10 -8.89 -30.71 -12.49
N MET A 11 -9.10 -29.39 -12.37
CA MET A 11 -8.21 -28.40 -12.97
C MET A 11 -6.89 -28.21 -12.20
N GLU A 12 -6.87 -28.52 -10.90
CA GLU A 12 -5.67 -28.36 -10.06
C GLU A 12 -4.61 -29.46 -10.29
N ARG A 13 -5.02 -30.62 -10.83
CA ARG A 13 -4.13 -31.77 -11.06
C ARG A 13 -3.35 -31.72 -12.37
N MET A 14 -3.72 -30.83 -13.30
CA MET A 14 -3.09 -30.75 -14.62
C MET A 14 -1.86 -29.83 -14.66
N HIS A 15 -1.77 -28.86 -13.75
CA HIS A 15 -0.68 -27.87 -13.73
C HIS A 15 0.55 -28.28 -12.90
N THR A 16 0.42 -29.27 -12.01
CA THR A 16 1.54 -29.82 -11.22
C THR A 16 2.31 -30.94 -11.95
N ARG A 17 1.82 -31.41 -13.10
CA ARG A 17 2.42 -32.53 -13.85
C ARG A 17 3.55 -32.13 -14.78
N ARG A 18 3.69 -30.85 -15.13
CA ARG A 18 4.59 -30.42 -16.22
C ARG A 18 6.03 -30.12 -15.80
N SER A 19 6.30 -29.81 -14.53
CA SER A 19 7.67 -29.48 -14.07
C SER A 19 8.40 -30.64 -13.37
N ALA A 20 7.70 -31.72 -13.03
CA ALA A 20 8.30 -32.92 -12.41
C ALA A 20 8.69 -34.00 -13.44
N GLY A 21 8.38 -33.81 -14.73
CA GLY A 21 8.52 -34.82 -15.77
C GLY A 21 9.95 -35.07 -16.27
N SER A 22 10.79 -34.02 -16.35
CA SER A 22 12.14 -34.16 -16.95
C SER A 22 13.13 -34.89 -16.03
N ARG A 23 13.10 -34.63 -14.71
CA ARG A 23 13.96 -35.32 -13.72
C ARG A 23 13.70 -36.82 -13.62
N ALA A 24 12.48 -37.25 -13.93
CA ALA A 24 12.11 -38.66 -13.95
C ALA A 24 12.59 -39.34 -15.24
N ALA A 25 12.39 -38.72 -16.40
CA ALA A 25 12.63 -39.32 -17.71
C ALA A 25 14.09 -39.78 -17.95
N GLY A 26 15.09 -38.99 -17.50
CA GLY A 26 16.50 -39.38 -17.63
C GLY A 26 16.92 -40.51 -16.67
N ARG A 27 16.33 -40.56 -15.47
CA ARG A 27 16.58 -41.61 -14.47
C ARG A 27 15.86 -42.91 -14.82
N THR A 28 14.65 -42.82 -15.36
CA THR A 28 13.88 -43.99 -15.81
C THR A 28 14.58 -44.64 -16.99
N ASN A 29 15.08 -43.87 -17.96
CA ASN A 29 15.80 -44.43 -19.12
C ASN A 29 17.07 -45.20 -18.71
N LEU A 30 17.84 -44.68 -17.74
CA LEU A 30 19.01 -45.40 -17.23
C LEU A 30 18.63 -46.65 -16.43
N ALA A 31 17.59 -46.56 -15.60
CA ALA A 31 17.10 -47.66 -14.79
C ALA A 31 16.50 -48.79 -15.63
N GLU A 32 15.74 -48.42 -16.67
CA GLU A 32 15.17 -49.32 -17.67
C GLU A 32 16.28 -49.99 -18.48
N ARG A 33 17.25 -49.22 -18.99
CA ARG A 33 18.40 -49.77 -19.70
C ARG A 33 19.24 -50.72 -18.84
N ASN A 34 19.46 -50.38 -17.55
CA ASN A 34 20.16 -51.28 -16.61
C ASN A 34 19.36 -52.57 -16.36
N ARG A 35 18.03 -52.48 -16.30
CA ARG A 35 17.14 -53.63 -16.14
C ARG A 35 17.16 -54.53 -17.37
N GLU A 36 17.14 -53.97 -18.57
CA GLU A 36 17.29 -54.72 -19.82
C GLU A 36 18.63 -55.45 -19.89
N LEU A 37 19.73 -54.76 -19.56
CA LEU A 37 21.05 -55.37 -19.49
C LEU A 37 21.12 -56.50 -18.46
N TYR A 38 20.43 -56.35 -17.33
CA TYR A 38 20.33 -57.39 -16.31
C TYR A 38 19.56 -58.62 -16.83
N GLU A 39 18.40 -58.42 -17.47
CA GLU A 39 17.62 -59.53 -18.05
C GLU A 39 18.39 -60.25 -19.17
N LEU A 40 19.18 -59.54 -19.98
CA LEU A 40 20.06 -60.16 -20.98
C LEU A 40 21.20 -60.99 -20.35
N GLN A 41 21.67 -60.60 -19.17
CA GLN A 41 22.72 -61.32 -18.44
C GLN A 41 22.18 -62.50 -17.62
N ARG A 42 20.92 -62.43 -17.18
CA ARG A 42 20.25 -63.42 -16.34
C ARG A 42 20.32 -64.86 -16.87
N PRO A 43 20.05 -65.17 -18.16
CA PRO A 43 20.14 -66.55 -18.67
C PRO A 43 21.59 -67.04 -18.85
N ARG A 44 22.57 -66.11 -18.90
CA ARG A 44 24.00 -66.43 -19.02
C ARG A 44 24.64 -66.74 -17.67
N ARG A 45 24.00 -66.38 -16.56
CA ARG A 45 24.43 -66.71 -15.20
C ARG A 45 23.95 -68.11 -14.83
N ARG A 46 24.75 -69.14 -15.14
CA ARG A 46 24.53 -70.52 -14.66
C ARG A 46 25.42 -70.78 -13.45
N GLY A 47 24.81 -70.98 -12.29
CA GLY A 47 25.47 -71.37 -11.03
C GLY A 47 25.62 -70.26 -9.98
N PRO A 48 25.88 -70.61 -8.71
CA PRO A 48 26.22 -69.63 -7.67
C PRO A 48 27.56 -68.99 -8.03
N THR A 49 27.51 -67.73 -8.44
CA THR A 49 28.70 -66.95 -8.81
C THR A 49 29.65 -66.94 -7.62
N PRO A 50 30.91 -67.41 -7.73
CA PRO A 50 31.87 -67.24 -6.64
C PRO A 50 32.01 -65.74 -6.38
N GLU A 51 31.73 -65.30 -5.16
CA GLU A 51 31.90 -63.91 -4.72
C GLU A 51 33.41 -63.60 -4.62
N MET A 52 34.06 -63.49 -5.78
CA MET A 52 35.37 -62.89 -5.86
C MET A 52 35.19 -61.38 -5.68
N PHE A 53 35.38 -60.92 -4.45
CA PHE A 53 35.46 -59.50 -4.13
C PHE A 53 36.73 -58.93 -4.79
N PHE A 54 36.64 -58.61 -6.07
CA PHE A 54 37.61 -57.74 -6.70
C PHE A 54 37.45 -56.36 -6.05
N THR A 55 38.43 -55.97 -5.23
CA THR A 55 38.57 -54.60 -4.71
C THR A 55 38.99 -53.68 -5.86
N LYS A 56 38.10 -53.55 -6.85
CA LYS A 56 38.28 -52.62 -7.95
C LYS A 56 38.12 -51.21 -7.38
N HIS A 57 39.24 -50.51 -7.25
CA HIS A 57 39.26 -49.12 -6.84
C HIS A 57 38.66 -48.30 -7.99
N ILE A 58 37.38 -47.97 -7.89
CA ILE A 58 36.70 -47.12 -8.85
C ILE A 58 37.15 -45.69 -8.56
N ASP A 59 38.16 -45.24 -9.29
CA ASP A 59 38.58 -43.84 -9.23
C ASP A 59 37.60 -42.97 -10.01
N ASN A 60 36.73 -42.28 -9.28
CA ASN A 60 35.75 -41.33 -9.81
C ASN A 60 36.31 -39.91 -9.92
N SER A 61 37.62 -39.69 -9.71
CA SER A 61 38.25 -38.37 -9.72
C SER A 61 38.06 -37.59 -11.03
N ARG A 62 37.85 -38.29 -12.15
CA ARG A 62 37.66 -37.70 -13.49
C ARG A 62 36.19 -37.62 -13.95
N ILE A 63 35.22 -38.03 -13.12
CA ILE A 63 33.81 -37.95 -13.53
C ILE A 63 33.36 -36.48 -13.47
N VAL A 64 33.46 -35.80 -14.60
CA VAL A 64 32.83 -34.52 -14.82
C VAL A 64 31.35 -34.77 -15.06
N LYS A 65 30.52 -34.33 -14.11
CA LYS A 65 29.06 -34.44 -14.21
C LYS A 65 28.61 -33.68 -15.46
N ALA A 66 28.10 -34.40 -16.45
CA ALA A 66 27.59 -33.79 -17.67
C ALA A 66 26.54 -32.72 -17.30
N ASP A 67 26.75 -31.51 -17.81
CA ASP A 67 25.85 -30.40 -17.61
C ASP A 67 24.57 -30.67 -18.40
N ASP A 68 23.46 -30.83 -17.68
CA ASP A 68 22.16 -31.05 -18.28
C ASP A 68 21.49 -29.68 -18.53
N PRO A 69 21.39 -29.23 -19.80
CA PRO A 69 20.93 -27.88 -20.12
C PRO A 69 19.46 -27.65 -19.76
N GLU A 70 18.64 -28.71 -19.73
CA GLU A 70 17.22 -28.62 -19.33
C GLU A 70 17.10 -28.21 -17.87
N ARG A 71 17.94 -28.80 -17.01
CA ARG A 71 17.93 -28.53 -15.56
C ARG A 71 18.29 -27.07 -15.26
N ARG A 72 19.18 -26.47 -16.05
CA ARG A 72 19.53 -25.03 -15.93
C ARG A 72 18.37 -24.12 -16.35
N ARG A 73 17.56 -24.51 -17.34
CA ARG A 73 16.37 -23.75 -17.77
C ARG A 73 15.27 -23.81 -16.73
N GLU A 74 14.98 -25.00 -16.18
CA GLU A 74 13.98 -25.16 -15.11
C GLU A 74 14.34 -24.35 -13.86
N MET A 75 15.62 -24.39 -13.44
CA MET A 75 16.09 -23.60 -12.31
C MET A 75 15.93 -22.09 -12.57
N ARG A 76 16.24 -21.61 -13.78
CA ARG A 76 16.03 -20.20 -14.15
C ARG A 76 14.55 -19.81 -14.13
N SER A 77 13.66 -20.62 -14.70
CA SER A 77 12.23 -20.34 -14.66
C SER A 77 11.69 -20.33 -13.23
N PHE A 78 12.14 -21.25 -12.39
CA PHE A 78 11.74 -21.28 -10.98
C PHE A 78 12.22 -20.04 -10.23
N THR A 79 13.47 -19.63 -10.45
CA THR A 79 14.00 -18.39 -9.86
C THR A 79 13.21 -17.18 -10.33
N ILE A 80 12.92 -17.05 -11.63
CA ILE A 80 12.13 -15.92 -12.16
C ILE A 80 10.75 -15.86 -11.51
N VAL A 81 10.04 -16.99 -11.43
CA VAL A 81 8.71 -17.06 -10.81
C VAL A 81 8.78 -16.68 -9.33
N MET A 82 9.78 -17.19 -8.59
CA MET A 82 9.95 -16.88 -7.18
C MET A 82 10.28 -15.40 -6.95
N THR A 83 11.15 -14.83 -7.78
CA THR A 83 11.51 -13.40 -7.71
C THR A 83 10.30 -12.52 -8.04
N LEU A 84 9.51 -12.88 -9.05
CA LEU A 84 8.29 -12.16 -9.39
C LEU A 84 7.26 -12.20 -8.25
N PHE A 85 7.04 -13.39 -7.67
CA PHE A 85 6.15 -13.57 -6.54
C PHE A 85 6.59 -12.72 -5.35
N PHE A 86 7.89 -12.75 -5.01
CA PHE A 86 8.45 -11.94 -3.94
C PHE A 86 8.32 -10.44 -4.21
N ALA A 87 8.56 -9.98 -5.43
CA ALA A 87 8.39 -8.58 -5.78
C ALA A 87 6.93 -8.13 -5.63
N LEU A 88 5.98 -8.97 -6.03
CA LEU A 88 4.55 -8.69 -5.90
C LEU A 88 4.13 -8.54 -4.44
N THR A 89 4.56 -9.47 -3.57
CA THR A 89 4.24 -9.39 -2.12
C THR A 89 4.91 -8.19 -1.47
N MET A 90 6.14 -7.86 -1.85
CA MET A 90 6.85 -6.69 -1.33
C MET A 90 6.15 -5.38 -1.70
N VAL A 91 5.72 -5.24 -2.97
CA VAL A 91 4.94 -4.07 -3.43
C VAL A 91 3.60 -4.00 -2.70
N TYR A 92 2.90 -5.13 -2.52
CA TYR A 92 1.64 -5.16 -1.78
C TYR A 92 1.80 -4.68 -0.34
N VAL A 93 2.82 -5.17 0.37
CA VAL A 93 3.09 -4.74 1.75
C VAL A 93 3.45 -3.26 1.80
N TRP A 94 4.26 -2.78 0.85
CA TRP A 94 4.60 -1.36 0.76
C TRP A 94 3.36 -0.49 0.49
N GLN A 95 2.49 -0.89 -0.44
CA GLN A 95 1.23 -0.20 -0.72
C GLN A 95 0.32 -0.17 0.50
N HIS A 96 0.18 -1.31 1.20
CA HIS A 96 -0.63 -1.39 2.41
C HIS A 96 -0.11 -0.47 3.51
N PHE A 97 1.21 -0.41 3.69
CA PHE A 97 1.84 0.48 4.66
C PHE A 97 1.64 1.96 4.29
N SER A 98 1.80 2.30 3.00
CA SER A 98 1.57 3.65 2.49
C SER A 98 0.11 4.07 2.63
N ALA A 99 -0.84 3.17 2.39
CA ALA A 99 -2.26 3.44 2.58
C ALA A 99 -2.60 3.71 4.06
N ILE A 100 -1.97 3.01 5.00
CA ILE A 100 -2.12 3.26 6.43
C ILE A 100 -1.57 4.65 6.80
N GLU A 101 -0.36 4.99 6.37
CA GLU A 101 0.25 6.30 6.68
C GLU A 101 -0.51 7.47 6.05
N VAL A 102 -0.95 7.31 4.80
CA VAL A 102 -1.79 8.29 4.10
C VAL A 102 -3.15 8.40 4.78
N GLY A 103 -3.73 7.29 5.25
CA GLY A 103 -4.97 7.28 6.03
C GLY A 103 -4.86 8.15 7.29
N TYR A 104 -3.78 8.00 8.06
CA TYR A 104 -3.52 8.84 9.22
C TYR A 104 -3.28 10.31 8.88
N ARG A 105 -2.56 10.61 7.79
CA ARG A 105 -2.37 11.99 7.34
C ARG A 105 -3.69 12.65 6.96
N VAL A 106 -4.58 11.92 6.29
CA VAL A 106 -5.92 12.41 5.92
C VAL A 106 -6.77 12.63 7.17
N GLU A 107 -6.73 11.73 8.15
CA GLU A 107 -7.46 11.88 9.40
C GLU A 107 -6.94 13.07 10.22
N ALA A 108 -5.61 13.24 10.32
CA ALA A 108 -5.00 14.39 10.99
C ALA A 108 -5.38 15.72 10.31
N GLN A 109 -5.40 15.76 8.97
CA GLN A 109 -5.82 16.94 8.22
C GLN A 109 -7.31 17.25 8.41
N LYS A 110 -8.17 16.23 8.47
CA LYS A 110 -9.60 16.42 8.78
C LYS A 110 -9.81 17.03 10.16
N THR A 111 -9.11 16.52 11.17
CA THR A 111 -9.17 17.07 12.54
C THR A 111 -8.74 18.54 12.58
N GLN A 112 -7.69 18.92 11.84
CA GLN A 112 -7.28 20.33 11.75
C GLN A 112 -8.35 21.22 11.12
N VAL A 113 -8.98 20.77 10.03
CA VAL A 113 -10.08 21.52 9.39
C VAL A 113 -11.27 21.68 10.33
N GLU A 114 -11.63 20.64 11.07
CA GLU A 114 -12.70 20.70 12.06
C GLU A 114 -12.36 21.66 13.21
N GLN A 115 -11.14 21.61 13.74
CA GLN A 115 -10.66 22.57 14.74
C GLN A 115 -10.75 24.01 14.23
N MET A 116 -10.26 24.28 13.02
CA MET A 116 -10.32 25.62 12.42
C MET A 116 -11.76 26.09 12.20
N ARG A 117 -12.67 25.19 11.81
CA ARG A 117 -14.10 25.51 11.66
C ARG A 117 -14.74 25.87 13.00
N GLU A 118 -14.43 25.12 14.04
CA GLU A 118 -14.95 25.38 15.38
C GLU A 118 -14.42 26.71 15.92
N THR A 119 -13.12 26.98 15.76
CA THR A 119 -12.54 28.29 16.11
C THR A 119 -13.19 29.43 15.34
N ASN A 120 -13.41 29.27 14.03
CA ASN A 120 -14.07 30.32 13.22
C ASN A 120 -15.50 30.57 13.70
N ARG A 121 -16.24 29.51 14.04
CA ARG A 121 -17.59 29.62 14.61
C ARG A 121 -17.57 30.38 15.94
N GLN A 122 -16.64 30.04 16.84
CA GLN A 122 -16.49 30.74 18.12
C GLN A 122 -16.14 32.22 17.93
N LEU A 123 -15.21 32.52 17.02
CA LEU A 123 -14.84 33.90 16.70
C LEU A 123 -16.05 34.70 16.18
N ARG A 124 -16.85 34.14 15.27
CA ARG A 124 -18.08 34.79 14.77
C ARG A 124 -19.12 35.02 15.85
N LEU A 125 -19.27 34.07 16.78
CA LEU A 125 -20.17 34.25 17.93
C LEU A 125 -19.67 35.37 18.85
N THR A 126 -18.36 35.42 19.07
CA THR A 126 -17.73 36.44 19.91
C THR A 126 -17.82 37.82 19.25
N GLU A 127 -17.61 37.89 17.93
CA GLU A 127 -17.83 39.08 17.12
C GLU A 127 -19.28 39.56 17.23
N ALA A 128 -20.27 38.69 16.99
CA ALA A 128 -21.68 39.05 17.12
C ALA A 128 -22.03 39.53 18.54
N GLN A 129 -21.45 38.93 19.57
CA GLN A 129 -21.62 39.37 20.97
C GLN A 129 -20.94 40.71 21.24
N LEU A 130 -19.76 40.96 20.66
CA LEU A 130 -19.01 42.19 20.81
C LEU A 130 -19.68 43.36 20.07
N SER A 131 -20.20 43.10 18.88
CA SER A 131 -20.89 44.05 18.03
C SER A 131 -22.35 44.30 18.44
N ASP A 132 -22.88 43.61 19.45
CA ASP A 132 -24.22 43.85 19.97
C ASP A 132 -24.36 45.31 20.45
N PRO A 133 -25.17 46.15 19.77
CA PRO A 133 -25.30 47.56 20.10
C PRO A 133 -25.88 47.76 21.50
N GLY A 134 -26.71 46.84 21.99
CA GLY A 134 -27.25 46.90 23.35
C GLY A 134 -26.19 46.66 24.44
N ARG A 135 -25.15 45.86 24.16
CA ARG A 135 -23.99 45.71 25.04
C ARG A 135 -23.07 46.95 24.97
N ILE A 136 -22.85 47.50 23.78
CA ILE A 136 -22.06 48.71 23.59
C ILE A 136 -22.69 49.90 24.32
N ASP A 137 -24.00 50.11 24.20
CA ASP A 137 -24.72 51.22 24.84
C ASP A 137 -24.68 51.12 26.38
N ARG A 138 -24.78 49.89 26.94
CA ARG A 138 -24.62 49.67 28.38
C ARG A 138 -23.23 50.01 28.88
N ILE A 139 -22.18 49.60 28.15
CA ILE A 139 -20.79 49.92 28.49
C ILE A 139 -20.53 51.43 28.33
N ALA A 140 -21.06 52.06 27.28
CA ALA A 140 -20.96 53.51 27.07
C ALA A 140 -21.52 54.30 28.25
N LYS A 141 -22.72 53.93 28.73
CA LYS A 141 -23.35 54.56 29.90
C LYS A 141 -22.55 54.36 31.19
N GLN A 142 -21.95 53.18 31.39
CA GLN A 142 -21.05 52.94 32.54
C GLN A 142 -19.78 53.80 32.50
N LEU A 143 -19.31 54.15 31.30
CA LEU A 143 -18.17 55.04 31.08
C LEU A 143 -18.57 56.53 31.10
N GLY A 144 -19.84 56.84 31.37
CA GLY A 144 -20.37 58.22 31.35
C GLY A 144 -20.52 58.82 29.95
N LEU A 145 -20.48 57.98 28.91
CA LEU A 145 -20.74 58.37 27.53
C LEU A 145 -22.23 58.21 27.25
N ASP A 146 -22.88 59.29 26.80
CA ASP A 146 -24.30 59.30 26.43
C ASP A 146 -24.49 59.92 25.04
N ALA A 147 -25.66 59.74 24.45
CA ALA A 147 -25.98 60.29 23.14
C ALA A 147 -25.78 61.82 23.15
N PRO A 148 -25.05 62.39 22.18
CA PRO A 148 -24.77 63.83 22.16
C PRO A 148 -26.07 64.62 21.99
N SER A 149 -26.22 65.68 22.78
CA SER A 149 -27.36 66.59 22.64
C SER A 149 -27.31 67.33 21.28
N PRO A 150 -28.46 67.69 20.68
CA PRO A 150 -28.49 68.39 19.39
C PRO A 150 -27.66 69.69 19.45
N GLY A 151 -26.54 69.74 18.70
CA GLY A 151 -25.61 70.89 18.66
C GLY A 151 -24.28 70.70 19.38
N GLN A 152 -24.06 69.59 20.09
CA GLN A 152 -22.85 69.33 20.88
C GLN A 152 -21.68 68.70 20.08
N VAL A 153 -21.91 68.31 18.82
CA VAL A 153 -20.90 67.66 17.99
C VAL A 153 -20.14 68.71 17.17
N VAL A 154 -18.91 69.03 17.59
CA VAL A 154 -18.00 69.92 16.86
C VAL A 154 -17.13 69.07 15.93
N ARG A 155 -17.34 69.21 14.61
CA ARG A 155 -16.48 68.59 13.60
C ARG A 155 -15.19 69.42 13.45
N PRO A 156 -13.99 68.81 13.42
CA PRO A 156 -12.71 69.53 13.35
C PRO A 156 -12.55 70.36 12.07
N ASP A 157 -13.37 70.11 11.04
CA ASP A 157 -13.31 70.79 9.74
C ASP A 157 -14.06 72.14 9.72
N GLY A 158 -14.61 72.59 10.86
CA GLY A 158 -15.25 73.91 10.99
C GLY A 158 -16.58 74.09 10.24
N SER A 159 -17.13 73.02 9.66
CA SER A 159 -18.39 73.08 8.89
C SER A 159 -19.61 73.09 9.82
N ASN A 160 -20.05 74.29 10.20
CA ASN A 160 -21.28 74.52 10.98
C ASN A 160 -22.53 74.46 10.09
N VAL A 161 -22.88 73.32 9.50
CA VAL A 161 -24.18 73.21 8.80
C VAL A 161 -24.76 71.80 8.91
N SER A 162 -26.02 71.75 9.34
CA SER A 162 -26.93 70.59 9.33
C SER A 162 -27.27 70.10 7.91
N ALA A 163 -26.28 69.93 7.04
CA ALA A 163 -26.48 69.42 5.69
C ALA A 163 -26.37 67.87 5.69
N PRO A 164 -27.33 67.13 5.09
CA PRO A 164 -27.25 65.68 4.99
C PRO A 164 -26.06 65.30 4.10
N VAL A 165 -25.07 64.61 4.68
CA VAL A 165 -23.92 64.05 3.96
C VAL A 165 -24.16 62.56 3.78
N LEU A 166 -24.13 62.09 2.53
CA LEU A 166 -24.20 60.68 2.19
C LEU A 166 -22.95 59.97 2.77
N ALA A 167 -23.15 58.97 3.63
CA ALA A 167 -22.05 58.13 4.09
C ALA A 167 -21.55 57.26 2.92
N GLN A 168 -20.29 57.42 2.53
CA GLN A 168 -19.67 56.64 1.47
C GLN A 168 -18.78 55.57 2.10
N ALA A 169 -19.15 54.30 1.95
CA ALA A 169 -18.38 53.18 2.48
C ALA A 169 -17.18 52.87 1.58
N HIS A 170 -15.97 53.12 2.07
CA HIS A 170 -14.74 52.71 1.40
C HIS A 170 -14.41 51.28 1.82
N ILE A 171 -14.45 50.33 0.88
CA ILE A 171 -14.09 48.93 1.14
C ILE A 171 -12.58 48.80 0.86
N PRO A 172 -11.73 48.59 1.87
CA PRO A 172 -10.31 48.38 1.64
C PRO A 172 -10.10 47.06 0.89
N ALA A 173 -9.48 47.14 -0.28
CA ALA A 173 -9.13 45.96 -1.07
C ALA A 173 -8.04 45.16 -0.33
N LEU A 174 -8.38 43.94 0.11
CA LEU A 174 -7.42 43.00 0.69
C LEU A 174 -6.53 42.46 -0.44
N SER A 175 -5.25 42.85 -0.44
CA SER A 175 -4.23 42.29 -1.32
C SER A 175 -3.97 40.85 -0.94
N VAL A 176 -4.46 39.91 -1.74
CA VAL A 176 -4.11 38.49 -1.66
C VAL A 176 -2.75 38.33 -2.34
N ASN A 177 -1.75 37.92 -1.56
CA ASN A 177 -0.41 37.56 -2.03
C ASN A 177 -0.18 36.06 -1.79
#